data_AF-A0A7W7YH59-F1
#
_entry.id   AF-A0A7W7YH59-F1
#
_cell.length_a   1.000
_cell.length_b   1.000
_cell.length_c   1.000
_cell.angle_alpha   90.00
_cell.angle_beta   90.00
_cell.angle_gamma   90.00
#
_symmetry.space_group_name_H-M   'P 1'
#
loop_
_entity.id
_entity.type
_entity.pdbx_description
1 polymer ?
#
loop_
_entity_poly.entity_id
_entity_poly.type
_entity_poly.pdbx_seq_one_letter_code
_entity_poly.pdbx_strand_id
1 'polypeptide(L)'
;MSFFKKRLNLQVPDELMSIMHYYEDTCVMGCCGIGCLDLSPQRAVDGMMDHGLEWGEHGLTALDALLQVVSKHSGSVDSDDNGFGDSWESSAQAVAFYAV
;
A
#
# COMPACT_ATOMS: atom_id res chain seq x y z
N MET A 1 34.39 5.27 4.95
CA MET A 1 33.37 4.22 4.80
C MET A 1 32.06 4.92 4.51
N SER A 2 31.55 4.76 3.29
CA SER A 2 30.34 5.44 2.87
C SER A 2 29.12 4.73 3.49
N PHE A 3 28.55 5.32 4.53
CA PHE A 3 27.37 4.85 5.26
C PHE A 3 26.08 5.14 4.47
N PHE A 4 26.06 4.86 3.16
CA PHE A 4 24.80 4.89 2.42
C PHE A 4 23.95 3.70 2.88
N LYS A 5 23.08 3.93 3.87
CA LYS A 5 21.93 3.05 4.09
C LYS A 5 21.22 2.96 2.74
N LYS A 6 21.21 1.76 2.13
CA LYS A 6 20.44 1.54 0.90
C LYS A 6 19.00 1.87 1.25
N ARG A 7 18.41 2.82 0.53
CA ARG A 7 17.02 3.21 0.64
C ARG A 7 16.22 2.41 -0.38
N LEU A 8 15.11 1.81 0.06
CA LEU A 8 14.14 1.19 -0.84
C LEU A 8 13.14 2.26 -1.26
N ASN A 9 13.10 2.57 -2.56
CA ASN A 9 12.02 3.35 -3.14
C ASN A 9 10.94 2.37 -3.58
N LEU A 10 9.83 2.39 -2.87
CA LEU A 10 8.70 1.51 -3.08
C LEU A 10 7.75 2.17 -4.06
N GLN A 11 7.42 1.43 -5.12
CA GLN A 11 6.36 1.79 -6.04
C GLN A 11 5.21 0.85 -5.79
N VAL A 12 4.02 1.41 -5.57
CA VAL A 12 2.81 0.62 -5.43
C VAL A 12 2.40 0.16 -6.82
N PRO A 13 2.16 -1.14 -7.06
CA PRO A 13 1.69 -1.63 -8.35
C PRO A 13 0.40 -0.93 -8.77
N ASP A 14 0.26 -0.61 -10.06
CA ASP A 14 -0.91 0.09 -10.61
C ASP A 14 -2.22 -0.65 -10.29
N GLU A 15 -2.18 -1.99 -10.27
CA GLU A 15 -3.32 -2.82 -9.90
C GLU A 15 -3.73 -2.61 -8.44
N LEU A 16 -2.76 -2.53 -7.53
CA LEU A 16 -3.04 -2.27 -6.12
C LEU A 16 -3.53 -0.83 -5.93
N MET A 17 -2.94 0.14 -6.62
CA MET A 17 -3.41 1.53 -6.61
C MET A 17 -4.85 1.65 -7.11
N SER A 18 -5.19 0.98 -8.22
CA SER A 18 -6.55 0.98 -8.76
C SER A 18 -7.56 0.41 -7.76
N ILE A 19 -7.18 -0.60 -7.00
CA ILE A 19 -8.02 -1.19 -5.96
C ILE A 19 -8.18 -0.22 -4.80
N MET A 20 -7.10 0.39 -4.34
CA MET A 20 -7.13 1.33 -3.23
C MET A 20 -7.94 2.60 -3.57
N HIS A 21 -7.85 3.10 -4.81
CA HIS A 21 -8.68 4.22 -5.27
C HIS A 21 -10.19 3.93 -5.26
N TYR A 22 -10.62 2.67 -5.42
CA TYR A 22 -12.03 2.32 -5.28
C TYR A 22 -12.56 2.55 -3.85
N TYR A 23 -11.68 2.35 -2.87
CA TYR A 23 -12.00 2.51 -1.46
C TYR A 23 -11.85 3.95 -0.95
N GLU A 24 -11.35 4.87 -1.77
CA GLU A 24 -11.35 6.30 -1.43
C GLU A 24 -12.79 6.81 -1.29
N ASP A 25 -13.05 7.51 -0.19
CA ASP A 25 -14.36 8.08 0.09
C ASP A 25 -14.31 9.62 0.00
N THR A 26 -14.00 10.31 1.11
CA THR A 26 -14.11 11.78 1.19
C THR A 26 -12.85 12.52 0.71
N CYS A 27 -11.73 11.81 0.55
CA CYS A 27 -10.41 12.35 0.20
C CYS A 27 -9.62 11.33 -0.62
N VAL A 28 -8.48 11.72 -1.18
CA VAL A 28 -7.56 10.83 -1.90
C VAL A 28 -6.32 10.54 -1.07
N MET A 29 -5.70 9.38 -1.30
CA MET A 29 -4.53 8.92 -0.55
C MET A 29 -3.35 9.90 -0.64
N GLY A 30 -3.15 10.54 -1.79
CA GLY A 30 -2.11 11.56 -1.95
C GLY A 30 -2.29 12.82 -1.09
N CYS A 31 -3.47 13.03 -0.50
CA CYS A 31 -3.75 14.18 0.37
C CYS A 31 -3.97 13.77 1.85
N CYS A 32 -4.64 12.65 2.09
CA CYS A 32 -5.06 12.24 3.44
C CYS A 32 -4.44 10.90 3.89
N GLY A 33 -3.54 10.32 3.09
CA GLY A 33 -2.97 9.00 3.32
C GLY A 33 -4.04 7.90 3.36
N ILE A 34 -3.74 6.79 4.03
CA ILE A 34 -4.65 5.64 4.16
C ILE A 34 -5.95 5.97 4.92
N GLY A 35 -5.99 7.05 5.70
CA GLY A 35 -7.16 7.45 6.48
C GLY A 35 -8.37 7.89 5.65
N CYS A 36 -8.22 8.05 4.32
CA CYS A 36 -9.33 8.35 3.42
C CYS A 36 -10.04 7.11 2.85
N LEU A 37 -9.51 5.91 3.14
CA LEU A 37 -10.07 4.65 2.64
C LEU A 37 -11.20 4.15 3.56
N ASP A 38 -12.36 3.86 2.97
CA ASP A 38 -13.42 3.09 3.62
C ASP A 38 -13.16 1.59 3.42
N LEU A 39 -12.49 0.98 4.40
CA LEU A 39 -12.23 -0.47 4.44
C LEU A 39 -13.29 -1.22 5.26
N SER A 40 -14.50 -0.67 5.39
CA SER A 40 -15.58 -1.36 6.11
C SER A 40 -15.95 -2.67 5.41
N PRO A 41 -16.42 -3.69 6.17
CA PRO A 41 -16.83 -4.96 5.58
C PRO A 41 -17.89 -4.80 4.48
N GLN A 42 -18.78 -3.81 4.61
CA GLN A 42 -19.79 -3.53 3.59
C GLN A 42 -19.14 -3.02 2.30
N ARG A 43 -18.24 -2.04 2.38
CA ARG A 43 -17.56 -1.49 1.21
C ARG A 43 -16.71 -2.55 0.50
N ALA A 44 -16.07 -3.44 1.26
CA ALA A 44 -15.35 -4.58 0.71
C ALA A 44 -16.28 -5.56 -0.03
N VAL A 45 -17.47 -5.85 0.52
CA VAL A 45 -18.49 -6.67 -0.15
C VAL A 45 -18.95 -6.01 -1.44
N ASP A 46 -19.24 -4.72 -1.42
CA ASP A 46 -19.67 -3.97 -2.61
C ASP A 46 -18.59 -4.04 -3.71
N GLY A 47 -17.31 -3.84 -3.36
CA GLY A 47 -16.20 -3.96 -4.31
C GLY A 47 -16.09 -5.35 -4.95
N MET A 48 -16.27 -6.43 -4.16
CA MET A 48 -16.30 -7.79 -4.69
C MET A 48 -17.53 -8.08 -5.56
N MET A 49 -18.67 -7.44 -5.30
CA MET A 49 -19.87 -7.56 -6.12
C MET A 49 -19.72 -6.84 -7.46
N ASP A 50 -19.09 -5.66 -7.46
CA ASP A 50 -18.93 -4.83 -8.65
C ASP A 50 -17.82 -5.33 -9.58
N HIS A 51 -16.72 -5.84 -9.02
CA HIS A 51 -15.52 -6.22 -9.77
C HIS A 51 -15.23 -7.72 -9.79
N GLY A 52 -15.94 -8.51 -8.98
CA GLY A 52 -15.72 -9.94 -8.81
C GLY A 52 -14.68 -10.27 -7.74
N LEU A 53 -14.69 -11.53 -7.29
CA LEU A 53 -13.77 -12.02 -6.26
C LEU A 53 -12.29 -11.93 -6.71
N GLU A 54 -12.02 -12.25 -7.98
CA GLU A 54 -10.67 -12.26 -8.55
C GLU A 54 -9.99 -10.89 -8.45
N TRP A 55 -10.75 -9.80 -8.53
CA TRP A 55 -10.24 -8.44 -8.37
C TRP A 55 -9.68 -8.20 -6.96
N GLY A 56 -10.40 -8.66 -5.92
CA GLY A 56 -9.93 -8.61 -4.55
C GLY A 56 -8.71 -9.51 -4.31
N GLU A 57 -8.72 -10.72 -4.86
CA GLU A 57 -7.60 -11.66 -4.76
C GLU A 57 -6.32 -11.12 -5.42
N HIS A 58 -6.44 -10.44 -6.56
CA HIS A 58 -5.32 -9.78 -7.21
C HIS A 58 -4.74 -8.65 -6.36
N GLY A 59 -5.59 -7.84 -5.71
CA GLY A 59 -5.14 -6.79 -4.78
C GLY A 59 -4.38 -7.35 -3.59
N LEU A 60 -4.91 -8.39 -2.96
CA LEU A 60 -4.24 -9.06 -1.84
C LEU A 60 -2.90 -9.68 -2.28
N THR A 61 -2.85 -10.28 -3.47
CA THR A 61 -1.61 -10.84 -4.02
C THR A 61 -0.56 -9.76 -4.28
N ALA A 62 -0.97 -8.61 -4.83
CA ALA A 62 -0.08 -7.47 -5.05
C ALA A 62 0.44 -6.87 -3.74
N LEU A 63 -0.42 -6.78 -2.72
CA LEU A 63 -0.04 -6.32 -1.38
C LEU A 63 0.96 -7.28 -0.72
N ASP A 64 0.72 -8.61 -0.79
CA ASP A 64 1.65 -9.59 -0.23
C ASP A 64 3.02 -9.53 -0.92
N ALA A 65 3.05 -9.40 -2.25
CA ALA A 65 4.30 -9.25 -2.99
C ALA A 65 5.08 -8.00 -2.53
N LEU A 66 4.39 -6.88 -2.33
CA LEU A 66 4.97 -5.64 -1.83
C LEU A 66 5.52 -5.81 -0.41
N LEU A 67 4.75 -6.42 0.49
CA LEU A 67 5.17 -6.74 1.86
C LEU A 67 6.39 -7.67 1.90
N GLN A 68 6.49 -8.63 0.98
CA GLN A 68 7.66 -9.49 0.85
C GLN A 68 8.91 -8.72 0.42
N VAL A 69 8.78 -7.71 -0.45
CA VAL A 69 9.91 -6.84 -0.84
C VAL A 69 10.36 -5.99 0.35
N VAL A 70 9.42 -5.36 1.05
CA VAL A 70 9.70 -4.54 2.24
C VAL A 70 10.38 -5.37 3.33
N SER A 71 9.81 -6.52 3.69
CA SER A 71 10.32 -7.36 4.78
C SER A 71 11.73 -7.90 4.54
N LYS A 72 12.14 -8.09 3.27
CA LYS A 72 13.50 -8.51 2.90
C LYS A 72 14.49 -7.35 2.86
N HIS A 73 14.02 -6.10 2.87
CA HIS A 73 14.88 -4.93 2.86
C HIS A 73 15.41 -4.62 4.26
N SER A 74 16.69 -4.25 4.35
CA SER A 74 17.32 -3.76 5.58
C SER A 74 17.71 -2.29 5.39
N GLY A 75 16.83 -1.38 5.79
CA GLY A 75 17.06 0.06 5.59
C GLY A 75 15.78 0.88 5.68
N SER A 76 15.90 2.16 5.29
CA SER A 76 14.77 3.07 5.17
C SER A 76 13.97 2.76 3.91
N VAL A 77 12.66 2.92 3.99
CA VAL A 77 11.71 2.70 2.89
C VAL A 77 11.02 4.03 2.61
N ASP A 78 11.01 4.47 1.36
CA ASP A 78 10.23 5.62 0.92
C ASP A 78 9.19 5.11 -0.07
N SER A 79 7.92 5.48 0.08
CA SER A 79 6.91 5.35 -0.97
C SER A 79 6.92 6.62 -1.80
N ASP A 80 6.87 6.49 -3.12
CA ASP A 80 6.65 7.66 -3.98
C ASP A 80 5.24 8.27 -3.76
N ASP A 81 5.06 9.50 -4.26
CA ASP A 81 3.81 10.27 -4.18
C ASP A 81 2.64 9.58 -4.91
N ASN A 82 2.93 8.61 -5.78
CA ASN A 82 1.95 7.78 -6.48
C ASN A 82 1.54 6.53 -5.67
N GLY A 83 2.10 6.32 -4.49
CA GLY A 83 1.69 5.30 -3.52
C GLY A 83 1.05 5.93 -2.29
N PHE A 84 1.86 6.15 -1.26
CA PHE A 84 1.42 6.69 0.03
C PHE A 84 2.08 8.03 0.40
N GLY A 85 3.08 8.48 -0.37
CA GLY A 85 3.82 9.72 -0.09
C GLY A 85 4.50 9.75 1.29
N ASP A 86 4.88 8.57 1.82
CA ASP A 86 5.39 8.42 3.19
C ASP A 86 6.80 7.80 3.21
N SER A 87 7.53 8.03 4.30
CA SER A 87 8.89 7.54 4.51
C SER A 87 9.04 6.90 5.89
N TRP A 88 9.64 5.73 5.92
CA TRP A 88 9.88 4.95 7.12
C TRP A 88 11.37 4.74 7.34
N GLU A 89 11.82 4.92 8.58
CA GLU A 89 13.24 4.75 8.95
C GLU A 89 13.68 3.28 8.91
N SER A 90 12.71 2.35 8.91
CA SER A 90 12.93 0.91 8.84
C SER A 90 11.81 0.19 8.09
N SER A 91 12.17 -0.92 7.46
CA SER A 91 11.20 -1.86 6.86
C SER A 91 10.14 -2.38 7.84
N ALA A 92 10.45 -2.49 9.13
CA ALA A 92 9.48 -2.93 10.14
C ALA A 92 8.35 -1.91 10.34
N GLN A 93 8.69 -0.61 10.32
CA GLN A 93 7.69 0.46 10.37
C GLN A 93 6.82 0.46 9.11
N ALA A 94 7.43 0.27 7.94
CA ALA A 94 6.70 0.16 6.67
C ALA A 94 5.75 -1.06 6.68
N VAL A 95 6.21 -2.26 7.09
CA VAL A 95 5.33 -3.44 7.21
C VAL A 95 4.18 -3.21 8.19
N ALA A 96 4.45 -2.56 9.33
CA ALA A 96 3.41 -2.28 10.31
C ALA A 96 2.31 -1.35 9.77
N PHE A 97 2.65 -0.42 8.86
CA PHE A 97 1.70 0.43 8.17
C PHE A 97 0.77 -0.38 7.23
N TYR A 98 1.33 -1.35 6.51
CA TYR A 98 0.59 -2.20 5.56
C TYR A 98 -0.22 -3.34 6.22
N ALA A 99 -0.02 -3.60 7.51
CA ALA A 99 -0.67 -4.68 8.25
C ALA A 99 -1.91 -4.24 9.06
N VAL A 100 -2.31 -2.97 8.93
CA VAL A 100 -3.52 -2.38 9.55
C VAL A 100 -4.74 -2.71 8.71
#